data_AF-A0A1W4WUS6-F1
#
_entry.id   AF-A0A1W4WUS6-F1
#
_cell.length_a   1.000
_cell.length_b   1.000
_cell.length_c   1.000
_cell.angle_alpha   90.00
_cell.angle_beta   90.00
_cell.angle_gamma   90.00
#
_symmetry.space_group_name_H-M   'P 1'
#
loop_
_entity.id
_entity.type
_entity.pdbx_description
1 polymer ?
#
loop_
_entity_poly.entity_id
_entity_poly.type
_entity_poly.pdbx_seq_one_letter_code
_entity_poly.pdbx_strand_id
1 'polypeptide(L)'
;MALSGAEKKKMGIELENRKKWETVEIERLNIDNKSKYRNFQRCMDRQQKDQQDDDDRKNKITKDLKQEQDIRDQQLLAAELNKITQDEMYQLRRRQILRNMEPELQELAARLKAAYVQKAVTVQLAEKEAQRLDEEVKKKQARDVMLAAVITDEEMREEEMMKDMKQKEQYRIALQDQMIYKEKCRRYEYEEFLRDKKLRDDYIKRMNDEAERQIQEEKCRKQKFREEEMKFKEAQQVWKDKKRRELEEEDKNIQDYLSTKTSDAKERREEQERKEAAKNAVIESIGQKLYQLQKTNQERQELIQQLAEQQQKEKEDDRYRRDIEKIETQKINTRICLFKQMQEHEEIRRKEEENDARYRKQMAEKMAEDERLELMTAERKKRRMIEIKHEVEEMIKQRRQKRAEEIQLLIKLQEEEIKAEEERKRLVEEEKRIMLKEHARNIIGFIPSRIVHPDELQKLACEAECEEKEK
;
A
#
# COMPACT_ATOMS: atom_id res chain seq x y z
N MET A 1 -25.24 -123.99 -116.40
CA MET A 1 -26.24 -124.45 -115.40
C MET A 1 -26.43 -123.29 -114.43
N ALA A 2 -27.64 -122.78 -114.19
CA ALA A 2 -28.70 -123.53 -113.55
C ALA A 2 -28.19 -124.17 -112.25
N LEU A 3 -27.72 -123.33 -111.31
CA LEU A 3 -27.92 -123.66 -109.91
C LEU A 3 -29.39 -124.02 -109.71
N SER A 4 -29.62 -125.08 -108.96
CA SER A 4 -30.96 -125.55 -108.61
C SER A 4 -31.73 -124.44 -107.92
N GLY A 5 -33.05 -124.37 -108.17
CA GLY A 5 -33.89 -123.24 -107.78
C GLY A 5 -33.91 -122.91 -106.28
N ALA A 6 -33.45 -123.82 -105.42
CA ALA A 6 -33.29 -123.58 -103.99
C ALA A 6 -32.02 -122.75 -103.65
N GLU A 7 -30.92 -122.97 -104.36
CA GLU A 7 -29.61 -122.40 -104.05
C GLU A 7 -29.61 -120.88 -104.21
N LYS A 8 -30.33 -120.34 -105.22
CA LYS A 8 -30.46 -118.89 -105.43
C LYS A 8 -31.27 -118.17 -104.34
N LYS A 9 -32.21 -118.84 -103.66
CA LYS A 9 -32.98 -118.22 -102.55
C LYS A 9 -32.24 -118.29 -101.22
N LYS A 10 -31.54 -119.40 -100.92
CA LYS A 10 -30.59 -119.43 -99.80
C LYS A 10 -29.49 -118.38 -99.99
N MET A 11 -28.90 -118.28 -101.18
CA MET A 11 -27.93 -117.22 -101.53
C MET A 11 -28.43 -115.80 -101.27
N GLY A 12 -29.73 -115.51 -101.47
CA GLY A 12 -30.28 -114.18 -101.20
C GLY A 12 -30.36 -113.85 -99.70
N ILE A 13 -30.83 -114.79 -98.89
CA ILE A 13 -30.89 -114.64 -97.43
C ILE A 13 -29.49 -114.71 -96.82
N GLU A 14 -28.61 -115.55 -97.38
CA GLU A 14 -27.19 -115.56 -97.08
C GLU A 14 -26.56 -114.21 -97.43
N LEU A 15 -26.86 -113.58 -98.58
CA LEU A 15 -26.38 -112.22 -98.91
C LEU A 15 -26.88 -111.16 -97.93
N GLU A 16 -28.12 -111.24 -97.45
CA GLU A 16 -28.67 -110.24 -96.54
C GLU A 16 -28.18 -110.40 -95.09
N ASN A 17 -28.07 -111.65 -94.62
CA ASN A 17 -27.38 -111.95 -93.38
C ASN A 17 -25.88 -111.65 -93.50
N ARG A 18 -25.25 -111.93 -94.65
CA ARG A 18 -23.85 -111.59 -94.92
C ARG A 18 -23.62 -110.09 -94.94
N LYS A 19 -24.58 -109.27 -95.41
CA LYS A 19 -24.51 -107.80 -95.26
C LYS A 19 -24.64 -107.35 -93.80
N LYS A 20 -25.53 -107.96 -93.01
CA LYS A 20 -25.64 -107.68 -91.56
C LYS A 20 -24.39 -108.12 -90.81
N TRP A 21 -23.86 -109.30 -91.13
CA TRP A 21 -22.57 -109.78 -90.67
C TRP A 21 -21.46 -108.83 -91.09
N GLU A 22 -21.34 -108.43 -92.36
CA GLU A 22 -20.37 -107.46 -92.85
C GLU A 22 -20.46 -106.12 -92.10
N THR A 23 -21.65 -105.60 -91.79
CA THR A 23 -21.76 -104.39 -90.95
C THR A 23 -21.31 -104.62 -89.50
N VAL A 24 -21.66 -105.76 -88.89
CA VAL A 24 -21.21 -106.12 -87.53
C VAL A 24 -19.72 -106.49 -87.49
N GLU A 25 -19.17 -107.01 -88.57
CA GLU A 25 -17.76 -107.35 -88.80
C GLU A 25 -16.97 -106.04 -88.97
N ILE A 26 -17.49 -105.06 -89.72
CA ILE A 26 -16.90 -103.72 -89.86
C ILE A 26 -16.95 -102.97 -88.52
N GLU A 27 -18.05 -103.04 -87.76
CA GLU A 27 -18.13 -102.45 -86.41
C GLU A 27 -17.20 -103.16 -85.42
N ARG A 28 -17.13 -104.51 -85.44
CA ARG A 28 -16.16 -105.28 -84.67
C ARG A 28 -14.73 -104.90 -85.06
N LEU A 29 -14.38 -104.87 -86.34
CA LEU A 29 -13.06 -104.47 -86.83
C LEU A 29 -12.73 -103.03 -86.43
N ASN A 30 -13.70 -102.12 -86.42
CA ASN A 30 -13.51 -100.75 -85.93
C ASN A 30 -13.31 -100.67 -84.41
N ILE A 31 -14.03 -101.50 -83.63
CA ILE A 31 -13.82 -101.63 -82.17
C ILE A 31 -12.47 -102.27 -81.88
N ASP A 32 -12.09 -103.30 -82.64
CA ASP A 32 -10.84 -104.06 -82.47
C ASP A 32 -9.63 -103.23 -82.93
N ASN A 33 -9.77 -102.45 -84.00
CA ASN A 33 -8.77 -101.46 -84.42
C ASN A 33 -8.67 -100.30 -83.41
N LYS A 34 -9.79 -99.77 -82.89
CA LYS A 34 -9.76 -98.81 -81.76
C LYS A 34 -9.12 -99.42 -80.51
N SER A 35 -9.37 -100.69 -80.22
CA SER A 35 -8.78 -101.42 -79.09
C SER A 35 -7.28 -101.59 -79.26
N LYS A 36 -6.82 -102.05 -80.44
CA LYS A 36 -5.40 -102.15 -80.82
C LYS A 36 -4.71 -100.79 -80.76
N TYR A 37 -5.31 -99.74 -81.32
CA TYR A 37 -4.74 -98.38 -81.25
C TYR A 37 -4.68 -97.87 -79.80
N ARG A 38 -5.73 -98.09 -78.99
CA ARG A 38 -5.77 -97.66 -77.58
C ARG A 38 -4.89 -98.50 -76.65
N ASN A 39 -4.55 -99.73 -77.03
CA ASN A 39 -3.61 -100.59 -76.31
C ASN A 39 -2.17 -100.32 -76.73
N PHE A 40 -1.91 -100.04 -78.01
CA PHE A 40 -0.64 -99.52 -78.48
C PHE A 40 -0.35 -98.16 -77.85
N GLN A 41 -1.33 -97.24 -77.84
CA GLN A 41 -1.24 -95.96 -77.13
C GLN A 41 -0.93 -96.18 -75.65
N ARG A 42 -1.69 -97.02 -74.92
CA ARG A 42 -1.37 -97.36 -73.52
C ARG A 42 0.01 -97.98 -73.30
N CYS A 43 0.56 -98.70 -74.29
CA CYS A 43 1.90 -99.25 -74.23
C CYS A 43 2.96 -98.14 -74.40
N MET A 44 2.77 -97.29 -75.41
CA MET A 44 3.62 -96.11 -75.65
C MET A 44 3.56 -95.12 -74.48
N ASP A 45 2.37 -94.80 -73.96
CA ASP A 45 2.16 -93.92 -72.81
C ASP A 45 2.82 -94.51 -71.55
N ARG A 46 2.76 -95.85 -71.36
CA ARG A 46 3.46 -96.53 -70.25
C ARG A 46 4.97 -96.47 -70.42
N GLN A 47 5.50 -96.76 -71.62
CA GLN A 47 6.93 -96.70 -71.90
C GLN A 47 7.48 -95.28 -71.80
N GLN A 48 6.73 -94.27 -72.25
CA GLN A 48 7.05 -92.85 -72.05
C GLN A 48 7.04 -92.47 -70.58
N LYS A 49 6.08 -92.99 -69.79
CA LYS A 49 6.05 -92.77 -68.35
C LYS A 49 7.23 -93.45 -67.64
N ASP A 50 7.55 -94.69 -67.96
CA ASP A 50 8.69 -95.41 -67.38
C ASP A 50 10.01 -94.69 -67.72
N GLN A 51 10.15 -94.14 -68.94
CA GLN A 51 11.27 -93.29 -69.35
C GLN A 51 11.31 -91.96 -68.58
N GLN A 52 10.16 -91.30 -68.38
CA GLN A 52 10.05 -90.09 -67.57
C GLN A 52 10.43 -90.35 -66.11
N ASP A 53 9.92 -91.43 -65.51
CA ASP A 53 10.23 -91.83 -64.13
C ASP A 53 11.73 -92.15 -63.97
N ASP A 54 12.37 -92.79 -64.96
CA ASP A 54 13.83 -93.07 -64.94
C ASP A 54 14.69 -91.83 -65.22
N ASP A 55 14.27 -90.93 -66.10
CA ASP A 55 14.97 -89.66 -66.31
C ASP A 55 14.78 -88.71 -65.12
N ASP A 56 13.61 -88.71 -64.45
CA ASP A 56 13.40 -87.99 -63.20
C ASP A 56 14.25 -88.56 -62.06
N ARG A 57 14.45 -89.88 -61.98
CA ARG A 57 15.42 -90.50 -61.06
C ARG A 57 16.85 -90.04 -61.33
N LYS A 58 17.30 -90.03 -62.59
CA LYS A 58 18.63 -89.52 -62.98
C LYS A 58 18.76 -88.02 -62.70
N ASN A 59 17.73 -87.24 -63.01
CA ASN A 59 17.67 -85.81 -62.75
C ASN A 59 17.69 -85.50 -61.25
N LYS A 60 17.08 -86.36 -60.42
CA LYS A 60 17.16 -86.25 -58.96
C LYS A 60 18.56 -86.59 -58.46
N ILE A 61 19.13 -87.75 -58.83
CA ILE A 61 20.48 -88.16 -58.44
C ILE A 61 21.52 -87.11 -58.87
N THR A 62 21.40 -86.53 -60.07
CA THR A 62 22.32 -85.48 -60.54
C THR A 62 22.11 -84.12 -59.87
N LYS A 63 20.91 -83.80 -59.37
CA LYS A 63 20.67 -82.64 -58.49
C LYS A 63 21.26 -82.88 -57.10
N ASP A 64 21.01 -84.04 -56.51
CA ASP A 64 21.49 -84.41 -55.19
C ASP A 64 23.04 -84.42 -55.17
N LEU A 65 23.68 -84.99 -56.20
CA LEU A 65 25.15 -84.95 -56.38
C LEU A 65 25.71 -83.53 -56.56
N LYS A 66 25.00 -82.64 -57.28
CA LYS A 66 25.40 -81.23 -57.40
C LYS A 66 25.28 -80.50 -56.06
N GLN A 67 24.19 -80.71 -55.32
CA GLN A 67 24.02 -80.16 -53.98
C GLN A 67 25.11 -80.65 -53.03
N GLU A 68 25.50 -81.92 -53.08
CA GLU A 68 26.64 -82.44 -52.31
C GLU A 68 27.97 -81.78 -52.70
N GLN A 69 28.19 -81.49 -53.99
CA GLN A 69 29.37 -80.76 -54.46
C GLN A 69 29.35 -79.31 -53.98
N ASP A 70 28.25 -78.59 -54.19
CA ASP A 70 28.06 -77.20 -53.75
C ASP A 70 28.27 -77.07 -52.22
N ILE A 71 27.78 -78.02 -51.43
CA ILE A 71 27.96 -78.06 -49.97
C ILE A 71 29.43 -78.31 -49.60
N ARG A 72 30.15 -79.20 -50.31
CA ARG A 72 31.58 -79.45 -50.06
C ARG A 72 32.43 -78.23 -50.40
N ASP A 73 32.16 -77.58 -51.51
CA ASP A 73 32.88 -76.36 -51.94
C ASP A 73 32.61 -75.20 -50.97
N GLN A 74 31.36 -75.04 -50.50
CA GLN A 74 31.02 -74.09 -49.43
C GLN A 74 31.72 -74.42 -48.10
N GLN A 75 31.85 -75.69 -47.72
CA GLN A 75 32.57 -76.10 -46.51
C GLN A 75 34.09 -75.83 -46.61
N LEU A 76 34.69 -76.07 -47.78
CA LEU A 76 36.10 -75.74 -48.03
C LEU A 76 36.33 -74.22 -47.98
N LEU A 77 35.51 -73.44 -48.69
CA LEU A 77 35.58 -71.98 -48.68
C LEU A 77 35.37 -71.42 -47.27
N ALA A 78 34.40 -71.94 -46.52
CA ALA A 78 34.18 -71.53 -45.12
C ALA A 78 35.38 -71.89 -44.22
N ALA A 79 36.03 -73.04 -44.43
CA ALA A 79 37.24 -73.43 -43.70
C ALA A 79 38.44 -72.54 -44.05
N GLU A 80 38.58 -72.10 -45.31
CA GLU A 80 39.62 -71.16 -45.74
C GLU A 80 39.39 -69.75 -45.18
N LEU A 81 38.16 -69.23 -45.25
CA LEU A 81 37.79 -67.95 -44.61
C LEU A 81 37.99 -67.99 -43.09
N ASN A 82 37.68 -69.12 -42.43
CA ASN A 82 37.95 -69.32 -41.02
C ASN A 82 39.46 -69.36 -40.68
N LYS A 83 40.32 -69.86 -41.58
CA LYS A 83 41.78 -69.78 -41.40
C LYS A 83 42.27 -68.35 -41.55
N ILE A 84 41.89 -67.66 -42.62
CA ILE A 84 42.27 -66.26 -42.88
C ILE A 84 41.89 -65.37 -41.70
N THR A 85 40.65 -65.47 -41.21
CA THR A 85 40.20 -64.67 -40.05
C THR A 85 40.91 -65.07 -38.74
N GLN A 86 41.29 -66.34 -38.55
CA GLN A 86 42.12 -66.76 -37.41
C GLN A 86 43.54 -66.19 -37.49
N ASP A 87 44.14 -66.17 -38.68
CA ASP A 87 45.47 -65.62 -38.93
C ASP A 87 45.48 -64.09 -38.76
N GLU A 88 44.48 -63.39 -39.28
CA GLU A 88 44.25 -61.95 -39.03
C GLU A 88 44.11 -61.67 -37.54
N MET A 89 43.27 -62.42 -36.82
CA MET A 89 43.11 -62.27 -35.36
C MET A 89 44.38 -62.63 -34.59
N TYR A 90 45.19 -63.58 -35.06
CA TYR A 90 46.50 -63.86 -34.48
C TYR A 90 47.48 -62.69 -34.72
N GLN A 91 47.55 -62.16 -35.93
CA GLN A 91 48.36 -60.99 -36.28
C GLN A 91 47.96 -59.75 -35.47
N LEU A 92 46.66 -59.46 -35.34
CA LEU A 92 46.15 -58.36 -34.53
C LEU A 92 46.51 -58.51 -33.05
N ARG A 93 46.37 -59.72 -32.48
CA ARG A 93 46.81 -60.01 -31.10
C ARG A 93 48.32 -59.86 -30.94
N ARG A 94 49.12 -60.32 -31.91
CA ARG A 94 50.58 -60.16 -31.92
C ARG A 94 50.98 -58.68 -31.97
N ARG A 95 50.34 -57.89 -32.83
CA ARG A 95 50.52 -56.42 -32.90
C ARG A 95 50.08 -55.73 -31.61
N GLN A 96 48.97 -56.14 -30.99
CA GLN A 96 48.52 -55.59 -29.71
C GLN A 96 49.52 -55.89 -28.59
N ILE A 97 50.09 -57.09 -28.55
CA ILE A 97 51.16 -57.45 -27.61
C ILE A 97 52.40 -56.58 -27.87
N LEU A 98 52.82 -56.39 -29.13
CA LEU A 98 53.93 -55.49 -29.49
C LEU A 98 53.63 -54.03 -29.04
N ARG A 99 52.49 -53.44 -29.41
CA ARG A 99 52.07 -52.10 -28.95
C ARG A 99 52.08 -51.94 -27.42
N ASN A 100 51.82 -53.03 -26.68
CA ASN A 100 51.80 -53.04 -25.22
C ASN A 100 53.14 -53.36 -24.55
N MET A 101 54.05 -54.07 -25.21
CA MET A 101 55.36 -54.46 -24.65
C MET A 101 56.49 -53.52 -25.07
N GLU A 102 56.36 -52.86 -26.23
CA GLU A 102 57.42 -52.06 -26.83
C GLU A 102 57.38 -50.59 -26.34
N PRO A 103 58.45 -50.09 -25.70
CA PRO A 103 58.45 -48.76 -25.10
C PRO A 103 58.35 -47.64 -26.14
N GLU A 104 58.89 -47.85 -27.35
CA GLU A 104 58.79 -46.87 -28.45
C GLU A 104 57.35 -46.69 -28.94
N LEU A 105 56.59 -47.78 -29.06
CA LEU A 105 55.18 -47.75 -29.46
C LEU A 105 54.30 -47.19 -28.33
N GLN A 106 54.60 -47.52 -27.07
CA GLN A 106 53.95 -46.90 -25.91
C GLN A 106 54.20 -45.38 -25.86
N GLU A 107 55.45 -44.94 -26.09
CA GLU A 107 55.79 -43.52 -26.09
C GLU A 107 55.13 -42.78 -27.26
N LEU A 108 55.12 -43.37 -28.46
CA LEU A 108 54.36 -42.85 -29.59
C LEU A 108 52.87 -42.72 -29.24
N ALA A 109 52.26 -43.76 -28.67
CA ALA A 109 50.85 -43.75 -28.27
C ALA A 109 50.55 -42.68 -27.20
N ALA A 110 51.44 -42.50 -26.22
CA ALA A 110 51.32 -41.46 -25.20
C ALA A 110 51.40 -40.05 -25.80
N ARG A 111 52.33 -39.83 -26.75
CA ARG A 111 52.48 -38.55 -27.44
C ARG A 111 51.34 -38.26 -28.43
N LEU A 112 50.80 -39.27 -29.11
CA LEU A 112 49.59 -39.15 -29.93
C LEU A 112 48.36 -38.77 -29.08
N LYS A 113 48.19 -39.39 -27.90
CA LYS A 113 47.18 -38.99 -26.91
C LYS A 113 47.38 -37.54 -26.45
N ALA A 114 48.60 -37.14 -26.14
CA ALA A 114 48.91 -35.76 -25.74
C ALA A 114 48.56 -34.75 -26.86
N ALA A 115 48.80 -35.11 -28.12
CA ALA A 115 48.49 -34.26 -29.27
C ALA A 115 46.96 -34.16 -29.54
N TYR A 116 46.18 -35.22 -29.30
CA TYR A 116 44.71 -35.12 -29.24
C TYR A 116 44.22 -34.21 -28.11
N VAL A 117 44.83 -34.30 -26.92
CA VAL A 117 44.51 -33.40 -25.79
C VAL A 117 44.86 -31.95 -26.15
N GLN A 118 46.01 -31.70 -26.78
CA GLN A 118 46.40 -30.37 -27.24
C GLN A 118 45.40 -29.81 -28.26
N LYS A 119 44.97 -30.61 -29.24
CA LYS A 119 43.88 -30.23 -30.18
C LYS A 119 42.62 -29.81 -29.43
N ALA A 120 42.15 -30.64 -28.49
CA ALA A 120 40.97 -30.32 -27.67
C ALA A 120 41.14 -29.03 -26.85
N VAL A 121 42.32 -28.81 -26.24
CA VAL A 121 42.64 -27.58 -25.50
C VAL A 121 42.63 -26.36 -26.40
N THR A 122 43.16 -26.42 -27.63
CA THR A 122 43.11 -25.28 -28.56
C THR A 122 41.68 -24.91 -28.97
N VAL A 123 40.80 -25.91 -29.17
CA VAL A 123 39.37 -25.67 -29.42
C VAL A 123 38.69 -25.01 -28.22
N GLN A 124 38.96 -25.50 -27.00
CA GLN A 124 38.42 -24.91 -25.77
C GLN A 124 38.92 -23.48 -25.49
N LEU A 125 40.16 -23.16 -25.88
CA LEU A 125 40.69 -21.80 -25.78
C LEU A 125 39.97 -20.86 -26.75
N ALA A 126 39.81 -21.27 -28.01
CA ALA A 126 39.05 -20.50 -29.00
C ALA A 126 37.57 -20.31 -28.60
N GLU A 127 36.93 -21.34 -28.03
CA GLU A 127 35.57 -21.24 -27.49
C GLU A 127 35.48 -20.21 -26.35
N LYS A 128 36.42 -20.25 -25.40
CA LYS A 128 36.47 -19.27 -24.29
C LYS A 128 36.75 -17.84 -24.76
N GLU A 129 37.58 -17.66 -25.78
CA GLU A 129 37.83 -16.35 -26.37
C GLU A 129 36.58 -15.79 -27.06
N ALA A 130 35.85 -16.63 -27.81
CA ALA A 130 34.56 -16.27 -28.39
C ALA A 130 33.52 -15.89 -27.31
N GLN A 131 33.39 -16.71 -26.26
CA GLN A 131 32.52 -16.42 -25.11
C GLN A 131 32.87 -15.09 -24.43
N ARG A 132 34.17 -14.77 -24.28
CA ARG A 132 34.62 -13.50 -23.69
C ARG A 132 34.23 -12.30 -24.56
N LEU A 133 34.33 -12.41 -25.88
CA LEU A 133 33.89 -11.37 -26.81
C LEU A 133 32.37 -11.17 -26.77
N ASP A 134 31.59 -12.26 -26.73
CA ASP A 134 30.13 -12.20 -26.56
C ASP A 134 29.72 -11.52 -25.24
N GLU A 135 30.43 -11.80 -24.15
CA GLU A 135 30.23 -11.10 -22.88
C GLU A 135 30.56 -9.61 -22.98
N GLU A 136 31.65 -9.24 -23.65
CA GLU A 136 32.02 -7.83 -23.86
C GLU A 136 30.96 -7.08 -24.69
N VAL A 137 30.37 -7.73 -25.70
CA VAL A 137 29.24 -7.19 -26.49
C VAL A 137 27.99 -7.02 -25.62
N LYS A 138 27.59 -8.05 -24.85
CA LYS A 138 26.45 -7.98 -23.92
C LYS A 138 26.63 -6.89 -22.86
N LYS A 139 27.85 -6.71 -22.34
CA LYS A 139 28.19 -5.64 -21.38
C LYS A 139 28.09 -4.24 -22.00
N LYS A 140 28.40 -4.07 -23.28
CA LYS A 140 28.17 -2.81 -24.01
C LYS A 140 26.67 -2.54 -24.17
N GLN A 141 25.92 -3.50 -24.72
CA GLN A 141 24.46 -3.38 -24.87
C GLN A 141 23.75 -3.05 -23.53
N ALA A 142 24.14 -3.69 -22.43
CA ALA A 142 23.59 -3.38 -21.11
C ALA A 142 23.90 -1.96 -20.63
N ARG A 143 25.09 -1.42 -20.94
CA ARG A 143 25.44 -0.01 -20.65
C ARG A 143 24.62 0.94 -21.50
N ASP A 144 24.45 0.66 -22.79
CA ASP A 144 23.69 1.52 -23.71
C ASP A 144 22.22 1.60 -23.27
N VAL A 145 21.63 0.48 -22.82
CA VAL A 145 20.28 0.43 -22.23
C VAL A 145 20.21 1.19 -20.90
N MET A 146 21.21 1.08 -20.02
CA MET A 146 21.26 1.86 -18.78
C MET A 146 21.38 3.36 -19.04
N LEU A 147 22.19 3.77 -20.01
CA LEU A 147 22.34 5.18 -20.40
C LEU A 147 21.03 5.73 -20.99
N ALA A 148 20.35 4.96 -21.84
CA ALA A 148 19.02 5.34 -22.35
C ALA A 148 18.00 5.50 -21.22
N ALA A 149 17.98 4.60 -20.23
CA ALA A 149 17.10 4.70 -19.07
C ALA A 149 17.40 5.95 -18.21
N VAL A 150 18.67 6.29 -18.01
CA VAL A 150 19.07 7.52 -17.30
C VAL A 150 18.61 8.78 -18.04
N ILE A 151 18.74 8.82 -19.37
CA ILE A 151 18.25 9.94 -20.19
C ILE A 151 16.73 10.09 -20.04
N THR A 152 15.96 8.99 -20.12
CA THR A 152 14.50 9.06 -19.93
C THR A 152 14.11 9.49 -18.51
N ASP A 153 14.87 9.09 -17.48
CA ASP A 153 14.66 9.54 -16.09
C ASP A 153 14.97 11.04 -15.92
N GLU A 154 15.98 11.57 -16.63
CA GLU A 154 16.32 12.99 -16.64
C GLU A 154 15.24 13.82 -17.36
N GLU A 155 14.80 13.39 -18.55
CA GLU A 155 13.69 14.01 -19.29
C GLU A 155 12.39 14.06 -18.46
N MET A 156 12.06 12.96 -17.76
CA MET A 156 10.90 12.90 -16.87
C MET A 156 11.00 13.89 -15.70
N ARG A 157 12.18 14.06 -15.10
CA ARG A 157 12.42 15.06 -14.04
C ARG A 157 12.32 16.49 -14.56
N GLU A 158 12.83 16.76 -15.77
CA GLU A 158 12.67 18.07 -16.41
C GLU A 158 11.19 18.38 -16.68
N GLU A 159 10.41 17.41 -17.15
CA GLU A 159 8.96 17.57 -17.30
C GLU A 159 8.26 17.86 -15.96
N GLU A 160 8.61 17.14 -14.89
CA GLU A 160 8.05 17.37 -13.55
C GLU A 160 8.40 18.78 -13.05
N MET A 161 9.66 19.20 -13.15
CA MET A 161 10.09 20.55 -12.80
C MET A 161 9.34 21.63 -13.62
N MET A 162 9.08 21.39 -14.90
CA MET A 162 8.31 22.29 -15.76
C MET A 162 6.81 22.31 -15.40
N LYS A 163 6.23 21.18 -14.98
CA LYS A 163 4.86 21.11 -14.44
C LYS A 163 4.76 21.89 -13.12
N ASP A 164 5.72 21.71 -12.23
CA ASP A 164 5.85 22.41 -10.95
C ASP A 164 5.96 23.93 -11.13
N MET A 165 6.78 24.39 -12.07
CA MET A 165 6.94 25.82 -12.38
C MET A 165 5.64 26.42 -12.93
N LYS A 166 4.91 25.70 -13.80
CA LYS A 166 3.59 26.12 -14.28
C LYS A 166 2.56 26.20 -13.15
N GLN A 167 2.53 25.24 -12.23
CA GLN A 167 1.64 25.27 -11.06
C GLN A 167 1.96 26.45 -10.13
N LYS A 168 3.24 26.71 -9.86
CA LYS A 168 3.70 27.86 -9.05
C LYS A 168 3.28 29.20 -9.68
N GLU A 169 3.34 29.31 -11.01
CA GLU A 169 2.89 30.51 -11.72
C GLU A 169 1.37 30.67 -11.71
N GLN A 170 0.60 29.60 -11.96
CA GLN A 170 -0.86 29.62 -11.80
C GLN A 170 -1.29 30.02 -10.38
N TYR A 171 -0.59 29.52 -9.36
CA TYR A 171 -0.83 29.87 -7.96
C TYR A 171 -0.54 31.35 -7.67
N ARG A 172 0.53 31.92 -8.24
CA ARG A 172 0.84 33.35 -8.15
C ARG A 172 -0.25 34.22 -8.78
N ILE A 173 -0.73 33.85 -9.97
CA ILE A 173 -1.82 34.56 -10.66
C ILE A 173 -3.09 34.50 -9.82
N ALA A 174 -3.49 33.32 -9.33
CA ALA A 174 -4.66 33.16 -8.48
C ALA A 174 -4.57 33.97 -7.17
N LEU A 175 -3.38 34.09 -6.58
CA LEU A 175 -3.15 34.93 -5.40
C LEU A 175 -3.24 36.43 -5.72
N GLN A 176 -2.76 36.87 -6.89
CA GLN A 176 -2.93 38.25 -7.36
C GLN A 176 -4.41 38.57 -7.60
N ASP A 177 -5.17 37.67 -8.23
CA ASP A 177 -6.61 37.83 -8.44
C ASP A 177 -7.37 37.91 -7.11
N GLN A 178 -7.00 37.12 -6.10
CA GLN A 178 -7.56 37.23 -4.75
C GLN A 178 -7.26 38.58 -4.08
N MET A 179 -6.06 39.15 -4.29
CA MET A 179 -5.73 40.49 -3.78
C MET A 179 -6.55 41.57 -4.49
N ILE A 180 -6.66 41.50 -5.82
CA ILE A 180 -7.49 42.42 -6.64
C ILE A 180 -8.96 42.32 -6.23
N TYR A 181 -9.47 41.11 -5.99
CA TYR A 181 -10.85 40.89 -5.55
C TYR A 181 -11.10 41.50 -4.16
N LYS A 182 -10.22 41.25 -3.18
CA LYS A 182 -10.32 41.85 -1.83
C LYS A 182 -10.29 43.37 -1.86
N GLU A 183 -9.45 43.96 -2.72
CA GLU A 183 -9.37 45.40 -2.90
C GLU A 183 -10.64 45.97 -3.58
N LYS A 184 -11.22 45.27 -4.55
CA LYS A 184 -12.54 45.63 -5.11
C LYS A 184 -13.65 45.56 -4.06
N CYS A 185 -13.70 44.50 -3.24
CA CYS A 185 -14.68 44.40 -2.14
C CYS A 185 -14.57 45.57 -1.16
N ARG A 186 -13.36 45.92 -0.71
CA ARG A 186 -13.12 47.09 0.16
C ARG A 186 -13.63 48.39 -0.43
N ARG A 187 -13.47 48.59 -1.75
CA ARG A 187 -13.99 49.78 -2.45
C ARG A 187 -15.51 49.80 -2.45
N TYR A 188 -16.17 48.68 -2.76
CA TYR A 188 -17.63 48.58 -2.68
C TYR A 188 -18.15 48.81 -1.26
N GLU A 189 -17.53 48.19 -0.25
CA GLU A 189 -17.86 48.40 1.17
C GLU A 189 -17.73 49.88 1.58
N TYR A 190 -16.69 50.57 1.10
CA TYR A 190 -16.49 52.00 1.34
C TYR A 190 -17.52 52.88 0.60
N GLU A 191 -17.89 52.53 -0.63
CA GLU A 191 -18.94 53.22 -1.39
C GLU A 191 -20.34 53.04 -0.78
N GLU A 192 -20.66 51.85 -0.27
CA GLU A 192 -21.86 51.61 0.54
C GLU A 192 -21.78 52.46 1.82
N PHE A 193 -20.70 52.36 2.60
CA PHE A 193 -20.51 53.15 3.83
C PHE A 193 -20.70 54.66 3.61
N LEU A 194 -20.21 55.21 2.49
CA LEU A 194 -20.42 56.62 2.13
C LEU A 194 -21.88 56.96 1.78
N ARG A 195 -22.60 56.07 1.09
CA ARG A 195 -24.05 56.23 0.83
C ARG A 195 -24.85 56.19 2.13
N ASP A 196 -24.53 55.20 2.96
CA ASP A 196 -25.12 54.95 4.26
C ASP A 196 -24.86 56.09 5.25
N LYS A 197 -23.66 56.68 5.21
CA LYS A 197 -23.32 57.88 5.98
C LYS A 197 -24.13 59.10 5.51
N LYS A 198 -24.22 59.37 4.21
CA LYS A 198 -25.04 60.48 3.69
C LYS A 198 -26.51 60.33 4.12
N LEU A 199 -27.05 59.11 4.03
CA LEU A 199 -28.41 58.82 4.46
C LEU A 199 -28.61 59.06 5.98
N ARG A 200 -27.65 58.65 6.82
CA ARG A 200 -27.65 58.95 8.27
C ARG A 200 -27.55 60.45 8.55
N ASP A 201 -26.66 61.17 7.86
CA ASP A 201 -26.49 62.62 8.01
C ASP A 201 -27.78 63.37 7.60
N ASP A 202 -28.45 62.92 6.53
CA ASP A 202 -29.77 63.44 6.10
C ASP A 202 -30.88 63.15 7.13
N TYR A 203 -30.90 61.96 7.75
CA TYR A 203 -31.85 61.65 8.83
C TYR A 203 -31.61 62.53 10.08
N ILE A 204 -30.35 62.69 10.50
CA ILE A 204 -29.98 63.56 11.63
C ILE A 204 -30.42 65.00 11.33
N LYS A 205 -30.17 65.49 10.12
CA LYS A 205 -30.61 66.82 9.71
C LYS A 205 -32.14 66.96 9.79
N ARG A 206 -32.91 66.01 9.26
CA ARG A 206 -34.39 66.03 9.35
C ARG A 206 -34.88 66.01 10.80
N MET A 207 -34.28 65.19 11.68
CA MET A 207 -34.63 65.17 13.10
C MET A 207 -34.35 66.51 13.78
N ASN A 208 -33.22 67.16 13.46
CA ASN A 208 -32.90 68.49 13.97
C ASN A 208 -33.89 69.55 13.44
N ASP A 209 -34.18 69.54 12.14
CA ASP A 209 -35.17 70.44 11.50
C ASP A 209 -36.59 70.22 12.08
N GLU A 210 -36.93 69.01 12.52
CA GLU A 210 -38.19 68.68 13.22
C GLU A 210 -38.18 69.14 14.68
N ALA A 211 -37.09 68.89 15.41
CA ALA A 211 -36.94 69.33 16.80
C ALA A 211 -36.94 70.86 16.91
N GLU A 212 -36.27 71.58 16.00
CA GLU A 212 -36.32 73.04 15.91
C GLU A 212 -37.74 73.53 15.67
N ARG A 213 -38.48 72.93 14.72
CA ARG A 213 -39.89 73.26 14.49
C ARG A 213 -40.76 73.05 15.73
N GLN A 214 -40.60 71.92 16.42
CA GLN A 214 -41.30 71.63 17.69
C GLN A 214 -40.98 72.67 18.77
N ILE A 215 -39.70 73.05 18.94
CA ILE A 215 -39.27 74.09 19.89
C ILE A 215 -39.89 75.45 19.54
N GLN A 216 -39.99 75.81 18.27
CA GLN A 216 -40.64 77.06 17.85
C GLN A 216 -42.16 77.01 18.07
N GLU A 217 -42.82 75.89 17.76
CA GLU A 217 -44.24 75.70 18.10
C GLU A 217 -44.50 75.82 19.59
N GLU A 218 -43.69 75.20 20.44
CA GLU A 218 -43.80 75.34 21.89
C GLU A 218 -43.61 76.79 22.35
N LYS A 219 -42.62 77.50 21.81
CA LYS A 219 -42.39 78.93 22.13
C LYS A 219 -43.62 79.76 21.76
N CYS A 220 -44.17 79.57 20.57
CA CYS A 220 -45.39 80.24 20.11
C CYS A 220 -46.61 79.90 20.99
N ARG A 221 -46.79 78.62 21.38
CA ARG A 221 -47.87 78.21 22.31
C ARG A 221 -47.70 78.85 23.69
N LYS A 222 -46.47 78.85 24.24
CA LYS A 222 -46.13 79.49 25.53
C LYS A 222 -46.31 81.02 25.48
N GLN A 223 -46.04 81.67 24.35
CA GLN A 223 -46.31 83.10 24.15
C GLN A 223 -47.81 83.40 24.13
N LYS A 224 -48.61 82.66 23.32
CA LYS A 224 -50.07 82.81 23.30
C LYS A 224 -50.70 82.62 24.68
N PHE A 225 -50.30 81.58 25.41
CA PHE A 225 -50.78 81.35 26.78
C PHE A 225 -50.43 82.50 27.74
N ARG A 226 -49.22 83.08 27.64
CA ARG A 226 -48.84 84.27 28.43
C ARG A 226 -49.67 85.50 28.07
N GLU A 227 -49.97 85.72 26.80
CA GLU A 227 -50.84 86.82 26.36
C GLU A 227 -52.28 86.64 26.87
N GLU A 228 -52.80 85.42 26.85
CA GLU A 228 -54.10 85.06 27.43
C GLU A 228 -54.11 85.25 28.96
N GLU A 229 -53.06 84.82 29.66
CA GLU A 229 -52.89 85.02 31.11
C GLU A 229 -52.82 86.51 31.48
N MET A 230 -52.10 87.32 30.69
CA MET A 230 -52.03 88.78 30.89
C MET A 230 -53.39 89.45 30.70
N LYS A 231 -54.10 89.15 29.60
CA LYS A 231 -55.46 89.65 29.36
C LYS A 231 -56.43 89.24 30.46
N PHE A 232 -56.30 88.00 30.98
CA PHE A 232 -57.11 87.52 32.10
C PHE A 232 -56.80 88.29 33.41
N LYS A 233 -55.51 88.55 33.70
CA LYS A 233 -55.11 89.36 34.87
C LYS A 233 -55.59 90.80 34.75
N GLU A 234 -55.50 91.42 33.59
CA GLU A 234 -56.04 92.77 33.32
C GLU A 234 -57.55 92.81 33.55
N ALA A 235 -58.31 91.87 32.98
CA ALA A 235 -59.74 91.75 33.23
C ALA A 235 -60.08 91.53 34.72
N GLN A 236 -59.28 90.73 35.44
CA GLN A 236 -59.45 90.52 36.87
C GLN A 236 -59.15 91.79 37.69
N GLN A 237 -58.16 92.60 37.30
CA GLN A 237 -57.89 93.88 37.97
C GLN A 237 -59.00 94.90 37.69
N VAL A 238 -59.48 95.02 36.45
CA VAL A 238 -60.63 95.87 36.10
C VAL A 238 -61.87 95.47 36.93
N TRP A 239 -62.12 94.17 37.11
CA TRP A 239 -63.20 93.68 37.97
C TRP A 239 -62.99 94.01 39.45
N LYS A 240 -61.77 93.81 39.98
CA LYS A 240 -61.42 94.18 41.36
C LYS A 240 -61.59 95.68 41.61
N ASP A 241 -61.14 96.54 40.70
CA ASP A 241 -61.27 97.99 40.83
C ASP A 241 -62.72 98.46 40.66
N LYS A 242 -63.53 97.78 39.83
CA LYS A 242 -64.99 98.02 39.81
C LYS A 242 -65.62 97.67 41.17
N LYS A 243 -65.32 96.49 41.71
CA LYS A 243 -65.84 96.04 43.01
C LYS A 243 -65.36 96.92 44.17
N ARG A 244 -64.14 97.48 44.09
CA ARG A 244 -63.58 98.46 45.02
C ARG A 244 -64.35 99.78 44.96
N ARG A 245 -64.66 100.32 43.77
CA ARG A 245 -65.49 101.53 43.64
C ARG A 245 -66.90 101.33 44.18
N GLU A 246 -67.52 100.17 43.90
CA GLU A 246 -68.82 99.81 44.47
C GLU A 246 -68.76 99.80 46.02
N LEU A 247 -67.71 99.24 46.63
CA LEU A 247 -67.48 99.28 48.08
C LEU A 247 -67.21 100.70 48.61
N GLU A 248 -66.43 101.53 47.91
CA GLU A 248 -66.19 102.93 48.29
C GLU A 248 -67.45 103.81 48.21
N GLU A 249 -68.40 103.47 47.34
CA GLU A 249 -69.73 104.10 47.27
C GLU A 249 -70.64 103.60 48.41
N GLU A 250 -70.64 102.30 48.72
CA GLU A 250 -71.32 101.73 49.89
C GLU A 250 -70.78 102.32 51.21
N ASP A 251 -69.46 102.42 51.38
CA ASP A 251 -68.80 102.99 52.57
C ASP A 251 -69.13 104.48 52.75
N LYS A 252 -69.23 105.27 51.67
CA LYS A 252 -69.69 106.67 51.75
C LYS A 252 -71.14 106.75 52.23
N ASN A 253 -72.03 105.94 51.68
CA ASN A 253 -73.43 105.88 52.12
C ASN A 253 -73.53 105.48 53.61
N ILE A 254 -72.66 104.58 54.09
CA ILE A 254 -72.56 104.21 55.50
C ILE A 254 -72.03 105.38 56.34
N GLN A 255 -71.00 106.11 55.89
CA GLN A 255 -70.47 107.29 56.58
C GLN A 255 -71.51 108.42 56.69
N ASP A 256 -72.26 108.69 55.62
CA ASP A 256 -73.33 109.70 55.62
C ASP A 256 -74.46 109.32 56.59
N TYR A 257 -74.88 108.05 56.60
CA TYR A 257 -75.83 107.53 57.58
C TYR A 257 -75.32 107.62 59.03
N LEU A 258 -74.05 107.25 59.27
CA LEU A 258 -73.41 107.36 60.58
C LEU A 258 -73.30 108.81 61.05
N SER A 259 -72.92 109.74 60.17
CA SER A 259 -72.80 111.17 60.50
C SER A 259 -74.14 111.72 60.99
N THR A 260 -75.22 111.44 60.25
CA THR A 260 -76.61 111.75 60.64
C THR A 260 -76.94 111.17 62.02
N LYS A 261 -76.68 109.87 62.24
CA LYS A 261 -76.93 109.20 63.53
C LYS A 261 -76.09 109.76 64.68
N THR A 262 -74.87 110.24 64.44
CA THR A 262 -74.06 110.89 65.47
C THR A 262 -74.60 112.28 65.85
N SER A 263 -75.26 112.99 64.93
CA SER A 263 -75.99 114.23 65.24
C SER A 263 -77.17 113.93 66.17
N ASP A 264 -78.05 112.98 65.79
CA ASP A 264 -79.17 112.50 66.61
C ASP A 264 -78.73 112.02 68.02
N ALA A 265 -77.51 111.52 68.14
CA ALA A 265 -76.94 111.03 69.40
C ALA A 265 -76.35 112.14 70.27
N LYS A 266 -75.83 113.23 69.66
CA LYS A 266 -75.36 114.41 70.40
C LYS A 266 -76.54 115.17 71.02
N GLU A 267 -77.61 115.42 70.25
CA GLU A 267 -78.81 116.09 70.77
C GLU A 267 -79.40 115.34 71.97
N ARG A 268 -79.49 114.00 71.89
CA ARG A 268 -79.93 113.16 73.03
C ARG A 268 -78.96 113.20 74.23
N ARG A 269 -77.66 113.37 74.01
CA ARG A 269 -76.66 113.49 75.09
C ARG A 269 -76.82 114.83 75.82
N GLU A 270 -77.00 115.93 75.09
CA GLU A 270 -77.23 117.25 75.70
C GLU A 270 -78.50 117.27 76.57
N GLU A 271 -79.57 116.56 76.15
CA GLU A 271 -80.77 116.41 76.97
C GLU A 271 -80.56 115.50 78.20
N GLN A 272 -79.66 114.52 78.11
CA GLN A 272 -79.26 113.69 79.27
C GLN A 272 -78.41 114.48 80.27
N GLU A 273 -77.44 115.27 79.82
CA GLU A 273 -76.58 116.09 80.67
C GLU A 273 -77.41 117.10 81.50
N ARG A 274 -78.45 117.71 80.90
CA ARG A 274 -79.42 118.54 81.64
C ARG A 274 -80.16 117.79 82.74
N LYS A 275 -80.50 116.52 82.51
CA LYS A 275 -81.17 115.65 83.51
C LYS A 275 -80.20 115.14 84.58
N GLU A 276 -78.92 114.99 84.26
CA GLU A 276 -77.88 114.58 85.20
C GLU A 276 -77.42 115.72 86.11
N ALA A 277 -77.32 116.95 85.60
CA ALA A 277 -77.09 118.14 86.45
C ALA A 277 -78.13 118.26 87.57
N ALA A 278 -79.42 118.01 87.26
CA ALA A 278 -80.49 118.00 88.25
C ALA A 278 -80.38 116.84 89.27
N LYS A 279 -79.85 115.67 88.87
CA LYS A 279 -79.59 114.55 89.79
C LYS A 279 -78.40 114.81 90.70
N ASN A 280 -77.33 115.41 90.18
CA ASN A 280 -76.10 115.64 90.93
C ASN A 280 -76.32 116.57 92.13
N ALA A 281 -77.16 117.61 91.97
CA ALA A 281 -77.58 118.46 93.09
C ALA A 281 -78.29 117.68 94.22
N VAL A 282 -79.03 116.62 93.90
CA VAL A 282 -79.66 115.73 94.90
C VAL A 282 -78.61 114.82 95.54
N ILE A 283 -77.69 114.24 94.76
CA ILE A 283 -76.62 113.37 95.24
C ILE A 283 -75.70 114.11 96.22
N GLU A 284 -75.37 115.37 95.95
CA GLU A 284 -74.53 116.19 96.82
C GLU A 284 -75.15 116.38 98.23
N SER A 285 -76.49 116.53 98.30
CA SER A 285 -77.23 116.55 99.57
C SER A 285 -77.24 115.21 100.33
N ILE A 286 -77.05 114.09 99.62
CA ILE A 286 -76.98 112.73 100.19
C ILE A 286 -75.53 112.44 100.65
N GLY A 287 -74.52 112.88 99.90
CA GLY A 287 -73.10 112.70 100.23
C GLY A 287 -72.73 113.28 101.60
N GLN A 288 -73.26 114.46 101.92
CA GLN A 288 -73.07 115.09 103.24
C GLN A 288 -73.61 114.24 104.40
N LYS A 289 -74.68 113.46 104.18
CA LYS A 289 -75.27 112.54 105.18
C LYS A 289 -74.47 111.23 105.28
N LEU A 290 -73.96 110.72 104.16
CA LEU A 290 -73.15 109.50 104.14
C LEU A 290 -71.79 109.66 104.82
N TYR A 291 -71.14 110.81 104.67
CA TYR A 291 -69.82 111.07 105.30
C TYR A 291 -69.86 110.91 106.83
N GLN A 292 -70.95 111.37 107.47
CA GLN A 292 -71.17 111.21 108.92
C GLN A 292 -71.34 109.73 109.33
N LEU A 293 -71.87 108.89 108.43
CA LEU A 293 -72.22 107.48 108.67
C LEU A 293 -71.06 106.52 108.31
N GLN A 294 -70.14 106.92 107.42
CA GLN A 294 -68.98 106.10 107.07
C GLN A 294 -67.89 106.13 108.16
N LYS A 295 -67.72 107.26 108.84
CA LYS A 295 -66.74 107.42 109.94
C LYS A 295 -66.94 106.39 111.07
N THR A 296 -68.19 106.02 111.37
CA THR A 296 -68.51 105.05 112.44
C THR A 296 -68.33 103.59 112.03
N ASN A 297 -68.21 103.28 110.74
CA ASN A 297 -68.04 101.90 110.25
C ASN A 297 -66.58 101.48 110.06
N GLN A 298 -65.66 102.42 109.79
CA GLN A 298 -64.23 102.09 109.60
C GLN A 298 -63.61 101.50 110.87
N GLU A 299 -63.98 102.04 112.04
CA GLU A 299 -63.58 101.54 113.37
C GLU A 299 -63.96 100.07 113.64
N ARG A 300 -64.80 99.46 112.79
CA ARG A 300 -65.32 98.08 112.96
C ARG A 300 -64.64 97.02 112.08
N GLN A 301 -64.04 97.39 110.95
CA GLN A 301 -63.57 96.40 109.95
C GLN A 301 -62.15 95.87 110.19
N GLU A 302 -61.27 96.67 110.80
CA GLU A 302 -59.85 96.31 111.03
C GLU A 302 -59.68 95.02 111.87
N LEU A 303 -60.70 94.64 112.65
CA LEU A 303 -60.71 93.46 113.52
C LEU A 303 -60.81 92.12 112.78
N ILE A 304 -61.24 92.09 111.51
CA ILE A 304 -61.67 90.84 110.83
C ILE A 304 -60.56 90.19 109.97
N GLN A 305 -59.63 90.97 109.40
CA GLN A 305 -58.72 90.46 108.36
C GLN A 305 -57.63 89.49 108.84
N GLN A 306 -57.29 89.47 110.14
CA GLN A 306 -56.11 88.76 110.66
C GLN A 306 -56.24 87.22 110.73
N LEU A 307 -57.36 86.64 110.28
CA LEU A 307 -57.73 85.23 110.54
C LEU A 307 -57.64 84.27 109.35
N ALA A 308 -57.44 84.76 108.11
CA ALA A 308 -57.70 83.96 106.90
C ALA A 308 -56.49 83.24 106.27
N GLU A 309 -55.25 83.72 106.46
CA GLU A 309 -54.12 83.36 105.56
C GLU A 309 -53.49 81.97 105.75
N GLN A 310 -53.81 81.22 106.81
CA GLN A 310 -53.02 80.03 107.18
C GLN A 310 -53.39 78.71 106.44
N GLN A 311 -54.54 78.60 105.78
CA GLN A 311 -55.08 77.28 105.34
C GLN A 311 -54.56 76.73 103.99
N GLN A 312 -53.76 77.47 103.21
CA GLN A 312 -53.66 77.20 101.76
C GLN A 312 -52.50 76.30 101.28
N LYS A 313 -51.56 75.87 102.14
CA LYS A 313 -50.24 75.36 101.70
C LYS A 313 -50.03 73.84 101.52
N GLU A 314 -50.96 72.95 101.90
CA GLU A 314 -50.66 71.50 101.99
C GLU A 314 -50.91 70.64 100.73
N LYS A 315 -51.39 71.18 99.60
CA LYS A 315 -52.02 70.35 98.53
C LYS A 315 -51.15 69.90 97.35
N GLU A 316 -49.85 70.22 97.29
CA GLU A 316 -49.11 70.17 96.00
C GLU A 316 -48.19 68.95 95.74
N ASP A 317 -47.73 68.20 96.75
CA ASP A 317 -46.58 67.27 96.61
C ASP A 317 -46.83 65.89 95.94
N ASP A 318 -48.06 65.37 95.89
CA ASP A 318 -48.31 63.94 95.60
C ASP A 318 -48.13 63.49 94.13
N ARG A 319 -47.91 64.40 93.17
CA ARG A 319 -48.07 64.08 91.74
C ARG A 319 -46.85 63.45 91.05
N TYR A 320 -45.65 63.53 91.63
CA TYR A 320 -44.38 63.40 90.87
C TYR A 320 -43.83 61.96 90.65
N ARG A 321 -44.46 60.91 91.19
CA ARG A 321 -43.79 59.58 91.36
C ARG A 321 -44.04 58.48 90.32
N ARG A 322 -44.83 58.66 89.24
CA ARG A 322 -45.36 57.52 88.43
C ARG A 322 -44.69 57.21 87.08
N ASP A 323 -43.81 58.06 86.54
CA ASP A 323 -43.49 58.00 85.10
C ASP A 323 -42.20 57.26 84.67
N ILE A 324 -41.43 56.68 85.60
CA ILE A 324 -40.07 56.16 85.31
C ILE A 324 -39.99 54.70 84.81
N GLU A 325 -40.92 53.81 85.19
CA GLU A 325 -40.72 52.34 85.06
C GLU A 325 -40.84 51.73 83.64
N LYS A 326 -41.24 52.46 82.61
CA LYS A 326 -41.69 51.86 81.32
C LYS A 326 -40.62 51.66 80.23
N ILE A 327 -39.36 52.04 80.45
CA ILE A 327 -38.37 52.20 79.36
C ILE A 327 -37.38 51.02 79.19
N GLU A 328 -37.19 50.15 80.18
CA GLU A 328 -36.05 49.21 80.17
C GLU A 328 -36.26 47.89 79.39
N THR A 329 -37.49 47.39 79.26
CA THR A 329 -37.77 46.01 78.79
C THR A 329 -37.55 45.75 77.29
N GLN A 330 -37.40 46.78 76.45
CA GLN A 330 -37.36 46.60 74.98
C GLN A 330 -35.96 46.30 74.39
N LYS A 331 -34.87 46.37 75.17
CA LYS A 331 -33.49 46.32 74.63
C LYS A 331 -32.85 44.92 74.50
N ILE A 332 -33.49 43.85 74.98
CA ILE A 332 -32.82 42.54 75.16
C ILE A 332 -33.00 41.58 73.96
N ASN A 333 -34.14 41.59 73.29
CA ASN A 333 -34.50 40.53 72.33
C ASN A 333 -33.74 40.55 70.98
N THR A 334 -33.04 41.62 70.63
CA THR A 334 -32.39 41.78 69.32
C THR A 334 -31.05 41.06 69.18
N ARG A 335 -30.47 40.52 70.27
CA ARG A 335 -29.06 40.08 70.30
C ARG A 335 -28.82 38.59 69.98
N ILE A 336 -29.85 37.76 69.87
CA ILE A 336 -29.72 36.29 69.85
C ILE A 336 -29.74 35.68 68.43
N CYS A 337 -30.38 36.31 67.44
CA CYS A 337 -30.52 35.72 66.09
C CYS A 337 -29.23 35.69 65.25
N LEU A 338 -28.21 36.51 65.56
CA LEU A 338 -27.05 36.67 64.67
C LEU A 338 -26.01 35.53 64.74
N PHE A 339 -26.08 34.66 65.74
CA PHE A 339 -25.00 33.70 66.04
C PHE A 339 -25.10 32.36 65.30
N LYS A 340 -26.27 32.01 64.74
CA LYS A 340 -26.52 30.66 64.16
C LYS A 340 -26.15 30.47 62.69
N GLN A 341 -25.77 31.52 61.97
CA GLN A 341 -25.65 31.47 60.50
C GLN A 341 -24.22 31.24 59.97
N MET A 342 -23.20 31.12 60.85
CA MET A 342 -21.79 31.00 60.44
C MET A 342 -21.19 29.59 60.52
N GLN A 343 -21.90 28.57 61.01
CA GLN A 343 -21.31 27.21 61.21
C GLN A 343 -21.52 26.22 60.05
N GLU A 344 -22.40 26.48 59.09
CA GLU A 344 -22.79 25.49 58.08
C GLU A 344 -22.00 25.57 56.75
N HIS A 345 -21.08 26.54 56.61
CA HIS A 345 -20.47 26.87 55.32
C HIS A 345 -19.05 26.28 55.06
N GLU A 346 -18.47 25.59 56.04
CA GLU A 346 -17.04 25.16 56.02
C GLU A 346 -16.83 23.69 55.57
N GLU A 347 -17.79 22.78 55.79
CA GLU A 347 -17.55 21.33 55.62
C GLU A 347 -17.63 20.81 54.17
N ILE A 348 -18.25 21.55 53.25
CA ILE A 348 -18.55 21.05 51.90
C ILE A 348 -17.31 21.09 50.98
N ARG A 349 -16.30 21.90 51.29
CA ARG A 349 -15.21 22.23 50.35
C ARG A 349 -14.02 21.24 50.32
N ARG A 350 -14.07 20.13 51.06
CA ARG A 350 -12.88 19.31 51.38
C ARG A 350 -12.92 17.85 50.90
N LYS A 351 -13.84 17.47 49.99
CA LYS A 351 -14.05 16.06 49.59
C LYS A 351 -14.03 15.76 48.08
N GLU A 352 -13.78 16.75 47.22
CA GLU A 352 -13.90 16.57 45.76
C GLU A 352 -12.57 16.49 44.99
N GLU A 353 -11.42 16.85 45.58
CA GLU A 353 -10.14 16.96 44.83
C GLU A 353 -9.28 15.68 44.79
N GLU A 354 -9.48 14.69 45.66
CA GLU A 354 -8.53 13.55 45.79
C GLU A 354 -8.81 12.35 44.85
N ASN A 355 -10.01 12.23 44.26
CA ASN A 355 -10.43 11.00 43.58
C ASN A 355 -10.11 10.93 42.07
N ASP A 356 -9.74 12.03 41.41
CA ASP A 356 -9.63 12.08 39.94
C ASP A 356 -8.23 11.76 39.37
N ALA A 357 -7.20 11.66 40.21
CA ALA A 357 -5.80 11.68 39.75
C ALA A 357 -5.14 10.32 39.45
N ARG A 358 -5.62 9.20 40.00
CA ARG A 358 -4.89 7.90 39.97
C ARG A 358 -5.44 6.83 39.03
N TYR A 359 -6.62 7.02 38.44
CA TYR A 359 -7.28 5.99 37.63
C TYR A 359 -6.88 5.97 36.12
N ARG A 360 -5.92 6.80 35.67
CA ARG A 360 -5.88 7.22 34.24
C ARG A 360 -4.57 7.13 33.45
N LYS A 361 -3.62 6.22 33.79
CA LYS A 361 -2.60 5.69 32.84
C LYS A 361 -1.91 4.44 33.42
N GLN A 362 -2.13 3.23 32.89
CA GLN A 362 -1.71 2.75 31.55
C GLN A 362 -0.18 2.78 31.32
N MET A 363 0.59 2.13 32.20
CA MET A 363 1.98 1.74 31.97
C MET A 363 2.29 0.36 32.59
N ALA A 364 1.46 -0.63 32.25
CA ALA A 364 1.60 -2.01 32.72
C ALA A 364 1.53 -3.06 31.60
N GLU A 365 1.52 -2.65 30.32
CA GLU A 365 0.99 -3.52 29.25
C GLU A 365 1.68 -3.41 27.87
N LYS A 366 2.89 -2.87 27.78
CA LYS A 366 3.74 -3.00 26.57
C LYS A 366 5.21 -3.21 26.93
N MET A 367 5.86 -4.15 26.24
CA MET A 367 7.28 -4.50 26.33
C MET A 367 7.72 -5.29 27.57
N ALA A 368 6.83 -6.12 28.13
CA ALA A 368 7.27 -7.48 28.45
C ALA A 368 7.47 -8.20 27.11
N GLU A 369 8.51 -9.05 27.03
CA GLU A 369 8.81 -9.90 25.88
C GLU A 369 9.28 -9.13 24.62
N ASP A 370 10.18 -9.74 23.85
CA ASP A 370 10.20 -9.53 22.40
C ASP A 370 11.56 -9.74 21.70
N GLU A 371 12.72 -9.63 22.38
CA GLU A 371 14.00 -9.97 21.72
C GLU A 371 15.06 -10.58 22.64
N ARG A 372 15.04 -11.91 22.64
CA ARG A 372 15.81 -12.84 23.48
C ARG A 372 17.12 -13.32 22.84
N LEU A 373 17.40 -12.93 21.59
CA LEU A 373 18.53 -13.43 20.83
C LEU A 373 19.19 -12.31 20.02
N GLU A 374 20.44 -11.98 20.33
CA GLU A 374 21.59 -12.24 19.45
C GLU A 374 22.91 -11.75 20.09
N LEU A 375 24.05 -12.23 19.55
CA LEU A 375 25.41 -11.71 19.79
C LEU A 375 26.04 -11.85 21.20
N MET A 376 26.66 -13.02 21.48
CA MET A 376 28.15 -13.17 21.48
C MET A 376 28.67 -14.40 22.26
N THR A 377 28.72 -15.56 21.59
CA THR A 377 29.52 -16.74 22.00
C THR A 377 30.78 -16.85 21.14
N ALA A 378 31.84 -16.09 21.45
CA ALA A 378 33.01 -15.95 20.56
C ALA A 378 34.39 -16.34 21.15
N GLU A 379 34.54 -16.57 22.46
CA GLU A 379 35.88 -16.62 23.09
C GLU A 379 36.53 -18.01 23.26
N ARG A 380 35.90 -19.11 22.80
CA ARG A 380 36.27 -20.47 23.25
C ARG A 380 37.25 -21.30 22.38
N LYS A 381 37.87 -20.73 21.32
CA LYS A 381 38.61 -21.54 20.29
C LYS A 381 40.15 -21.47 20.26
N LYS A 382 40.83 -20.59 21.02
CA LYS A 382 42.23 -20.19 20.73
C LYS A 382 43.38 -20.97 21.45
N ARG A 383 43.15 -22.17 22.02
CA ARG A 383 44.14 -22.84 22.93
C ARG A 383 44.65 -24.25 22.51
N ARG A 384 44.77 -24.62 21.23
CA ARG A 384 44.98 -26.06 20.86
C ARG A 384 45.93 -26.40 19.69
N MET A 385 47.07 -25.73 19.49
CA MET A 385 47.86 -25.91 18.25
C MET A 385 49.42 -25.84 18.34
N ILE A 386 50.06 -26.42 19.37
CA ILE A 386 51.52 -26.22 19.61
C ILE A 386 52.41 -27.50 19.63
N GLU A 387 51.90 -28.73 19.64
CA GLU A 387 52.66 -29.91 20.16
C GLU A 387 53.34 -30.89 19.15
N ILE A 388 53.29 -30.72 17.82
CA ILE A 388 53.50 -31.84 16.86
C ILE A 388 54.93 -32.06 16.26
N LYS A 389 55.98 -31.29 16.59
CA LYS A 389 57.09 -31.03 15.64
C LYS A 389 58.53 -31.58 15.94
N HIS A 390 58.77 -32.87 16.28
CA HIS A 390 60.14 -33.24 16.78
C HIS A 390 60.81 -34.65 16.59
N GLU A 391 60.43 -35.57 15.67
CA GLU A 391 60.73 -37.02 15.87
C GLU A 391 61.48 -37.88 14.78
N VAL A 392 62.32 -37.35 13.85
CA VAL A 392 62.51 -38.01 12.51
C VAL A 392 63.91 -38.57 12.04
N GLU A 393 65.09 -38.24 12.57
CA GLU A 393 66.32 -38.17 11.69
C GLU A 393 67.33 -39.38 11.52
N GLU A 394 67.31 -40.51 12.26
CA GLU A 394 68.57 -41.22 12.63
C GLU A 394 69.14 -42.47 11.82
N MET A 395 68.67 -42.89 10.62
CA MET A 395 68.70 -44.34 10.23
C MET A 395 69.63 -44.93 9.08
N ILE A 396 70.67 -44.26 8.54
CA ILE A 396 71.09 -44.51 7.11
C ILE A 396 72.29 -45.45 6.79
N LYS A 397 73.10 -45.86 7.76
CA LYS A 397 74.56 -45.66 7.65
C LYS A 397 75.46 -46.78 6.99
N GLN A 398 74.98 -47.83 6.27
CA GLN A 398 75.83 -48.93 5.67
C GLN A 398 75.22 -49.72 4.45
N ARG A 399 75.99 -50.29 3.45
CA ARG A 399 75.49 -51.28 2.38
C ARG A 399 76.35 -51.91 1.19
N ARG A 400 77.70 -51.99 1.11
CA ARG A 400 78.42 -51.94 -0.23
C ARG A 400 79.02 -53.15 -1.05
N GLN A 401 79.27 -54.39 -0.58
CA GLN A 401 80.43 -55.17 -1.13
C GLN A 401 80.25 -56.37 -2.13
N LYS A 402 79.06 -56.92 -2.40
CA LYS A 402 78.87 -58.17 -3.19
C LYS A 402 78.67 -57.94 -4.71
N ARG A 403 79.72 -57.75 -5.54
CA ARG A 403 79.49 -57.13 -6.88
C ARG A 403 80.32 -57.54 -8.12
N ALA A 404 81.25 -58.51 -8.06
CA ALA A 404 82.25 -58.68 -9.13
C ALA A 404 82.07 -59.89 -10.05
N GLU A 405 81.59 -61.03 -9.54
CA GLU A 405 81.57 -62.31 -10.27
C GLU A 405 80.44 -62.42 -11.30
N GLU A 406 79.42 -61.57 -11.16
CA GLU A 406 78.20 -61.53 -12.00
C GLU A 406 78.48 -61.11 -13.46
N ILE A 407 79.69 -60.65 -13.79
CA ILE A 407 79.98 -59.87 -15.00
C ILE A 407 80.25 -60.70 -16.27
N GLN A 408 80.88 -61.88 -16.18
CA GLN A 408 81.31 -62.62 -17.40
C GLN A 408 80.20 -63.41 -18.09
N LEU A 409 79.20 -63.88 -17.33
CA LEU A 409 78.10 -64.70 -17.87
C LEU A 409 77.15 -63.86 -18.74
N LEU A 410 77.14 -62.53 -18.57
CA LEU A 410 76.37 -61.60 -19.41
C LEU A 410 76.75 -61.65 -20.90
N ILE A 411 78.03 -61.80 -21.24
CA ILE A 411 78.52 -61.42 -22.59
C ILE A 411 77.97 -62.32 -23.71
N LYS A 412 77.79 -63.63 -23.46
CA LYS A 412 77.24 -64.54 -24.48
C LYS A 412 75.74 -64.38 -24.69
N LEU A 413 75.01 -64.00 -23.64
CA LEU A 413 73.58 -63.70 -23.75
C LEU A 413 73.36 -62.48 -24.67
N GLN A 414 74.25 -61.48 -24.62
CA GLN A 414 74.16 -60.28 -25.45
C GLN A 414 74.20 -60.55 -26.97
N GLU A 415 74.93 -61.56 -27.47
CA GLU A 415 75.00 -61.82 -28.93
C GLU A 415 73.71 -62.42 -29.50
N GLU A 416 73.01 -63.25 -28.73
CA GLU A 416 71.70 -63.79 -29.11
C GLU A 416 70.59 -62.74 -28.92
N GLU A 417 70.68 -61.93 -27.86
CA GLU A 417 69.83 -60.76 -27.63
C GLU A 417 69.91 -59.76 -28.81
N ILE A 418 71.10 -59.45 -29.34
CA ILE A 418 71.27 -58.52 -30.48
C ILE A 418 70.49 -58.97 -31.73
N LYS A 419 70.52 -60.26 -32.09
CA LYS A 419 69.80 -60.76 -33.27
C LYS A 419 68.28 -60.74 -33.08
N ALA A 420 67.82 -61.13 -31.89
CA ALA A 420 66.41 -61.03 -31.53
C ALA A 420 65.94 -59.56 -31.49
N GLU A 421 66.80 -58.64 -31.06
CA GLU A 421 66.55 -57.20 -31.11
C GLU A 421 66.43 -56.66 -32.55
N GLU A 422 67.23 -57.13 -33.51
CA GLU A 422 67.15 -56.67 -34.91
C GLU A 422 65.81 -57.05 -35.58
N GLU A 423 65.35 -58.28 -35.40
CA GLU A 423 64.04 -58.71 -35.92
C GLU A 423 62.88 -57.98 -35.22
N ARG A 424 63.01 -57.78 -33.90
CA ARG A 424 62.09 -56.98 -33.09
C ARG A 424 62.01 -55.53 -33.56
N LYS A 425 63.14 -54.88 -33.82
CA LYS A 425 63.23 -53.49 -34.33
C LYS A 425 62.51 -53.33 -35.67
N ARG A 426 62.68 -54.26 -36.62
CA ARG A 426 61.96 -54.23 -37.91
C ARG A 426 60.44 -54.26 -37.73
N LEU A 427 59.94 -55.15 -36.86
CA LEU A 427 58.50 -55.24 -36.56
C LEU A 427 57.97 -53.98 -35.84
N VAL A 428 58.79 -53.36 -34.99
CA VAL A 428 58.47 -52.08 -34.35
C VAL A 428 58.38 -50.94 -35.37
N GLU A 429 59.31 -50.84 -36.32
CA GLU A 429 59.31 -49.80 -37.37
C GLU A 429 58.09 -49.89 -38.30
N GLU A 430 57.69 -51.11 -38.68
CA GLU A 430 56.47 -51.34 -39.47
C GLU A 430 55.21 -50.89 -38.72
N GLU A 431 55.08 -51.31 -37.45
CA GLU A 431 53.93 -50.96 -36.62
C GLU A 431 53.88 -49.45 -36.29
N LYS A 432 55.04 -48.83 -36.04
CA LYS A 432 55.21 -47.38 -35.86
C LYS A 432 54.68 -46.61 -37.07
N ARG A 433 54.97 -47.09 -38.29
CA ARG A 433 54.48 -46.48 -39.55
C ARG A 433 52.97 -46.60 -39.70
N ILE A 434 52.38 -47.73 -39.30
CA ILE A 434 50.92 -47.94 -39.32
C ILE A 434 50.25 -46.98 -38.33
N MET A 435 50.70 -46.93 -37.07
CA MET A 435 50.15 -46.04 -36.05
C MET A 435 50.24 -44.55 -36.44
N LEU A 436 51.32 -44.15 -37.12
CA LEU A 436 51.45 -42.79 -37.64
C LEU A 436 50.45 -42.52 -38.78
N LYS A 437 50.28 -43.43 -39.75
CA LYS A 437 49.28 -43.27 -40.84
C LYS A 437 47.85 -43.17 -40.32
N GLU A 438 47.46 -44.04 -39.38
CA GLU A 438 46.11 -44.06 -38.77
C GLU A 438 45.76 -42.72 -38.08
N HIS A 439 46.73 -42.11 -37.39
CA HIS A 439 46.49 -40.93 -36.57
C HIS A 439 46.89 -39.59 -37.23
N ALA A 440 47.75 -39.59 -38.26
CA ALA A 440 48.26 -38.37 -38.89
C ALA A 440 47.13 -37.42 -39.30
N ARG A 441 46.16 -37.88 -40.11
CA ARG A 441 45.07 -37.04 -40.64
C ARG A 441 44.31 -36.23 -39.58
N ASN A 442 44.18 -36.78 -38.37
CA ASN A 442 43.42 -36.14 -37.30
C ASN A 442 44.24 -35.16 -36.44
N ILE A 443 45.57 -35.24 -36.48
CA ILE A 443 46.48 -34.60 -35.51
C ILE A 443 47.67 -33.87 -36.18
N ILE A 444 47.81 -33.91 -37.51
CA ILE A 444 48.73 -33.03 -38.25
C ILE A 444 48.52 -31.58 -37.77
N GLY A 445 49.62 -30.93 -37.36
CA GLY A 445 49.62 -29.60 -36.71
C GLY A 445 49.73 -29.62 -35.17
N PHE A 446 49.36 -30.72 -34.50
CA PHE A 446 49.40 -30.85 -33.03
C PHE A 446 50.44 -31.87 -32.52
N ILE A 447 51.11 -32.60 -33.41
CA ILE A 447 52.18 -33.55 -33.06
C ILE A 447 53.52 -32.79 -32.89
N PRO A 448 54.22 -32.93 -31.75
CA PRO A 448 55.56 -32.36 -31.57
C PRO A 448 56.58 -32.84 -32.61
N SER A 449 57.33 -31.92 -33.23
CA SER A 449 58.25 -32.18 -34.34
C SER A 449 59.45 -33.10 -34.03
N ARG A 450 59.62 -33.56 -32.78
CA ARG A 450 60.69 -34.50 -32.35
C ARG A 450 60.34 -35.99 -32.52
N ILE A 451 59.12 -36.31 -32.94
CA ILE A 451 58.57 -37.68 -32.87
C ILE A 451 58.71 -38.44 -34.21
N VAL A 452 58.66 -37.68 -35.30
CA VAL A 452 58.64 -38.16 -36.68
C VAL A 452 59.85 -37.53 -37.36
N HIS A 453 60.67 -38.31 -38.08
CA HIS A 453 61.79 -37.72 -38.82
C HIS A 453 61.21 -36.74 -39.87
N PRO A 454 61.85 -35.59 -40.19
CA PRO A 454 61.28 -34.62 -41.14
C PRO A 454 60.85 -35.26 -42.48
N ASP A 455 61.61 -36.26 -42.95
CA ASP A 455 61.34 -37.02 -44.17
C ASP A 455 60.12 -37.95 -44.08
N GLU A 456 59.79 -38.44 -42.88
CA GLU A 456 58.58 -39.22 -42.61
C GLU A 456 57.35 -38.30 -42.51
N LEU A 457 57.51 -37.11 -41.92
CA LEU A 457 56.44 -36.13 -41.78
C LEU A 457 56.04 -35.54 -43.14
N GLN A 458 57.01 -35.27 -44.02
CA GLN A 458 56.77 -34.86 -45.41
C GLN A 458 56.05 -35.95 -46.21
N LYS A 459 56.42 -37.23 -46.04
CA LYS A 459 55.72 -38.35 -46.71
C LYS A 459 54.26 -38.46 -46.25
N LEU A 460 54.01 -38.36 -44.95
CA LEU A 460 52.64 -38.42 -44.40
C LEU A 460 51.78 -37.21 -44.79
N ALA A 461 52.36 -36.01 -44.86
CA ALA A 461 51.67 -34.83 -45.38
C ALA A 461 51.35 -34.97 -46.87
N CYS A 462 52.32 -35.41 -47.68
CA CYS A 462 52.14 -35.60 -49.12
C CYS A 462 51.12 -36.71 -49.45
N GLU A 463 51.07 -37.80 -48.67
CA GLU A 463 50.03 -38.83 -48.82
C GLU A 463 48.64 -38.29 -48.47
N ALA A 464 48.49 -37.53 -47.37
CA ALA A 464 47.23 -36.91 -46.98
C ALA A 464 46.72 -35.87 -48.01
N GLU A 465 47.62 -35.06 -48.58
CA GLU A 465 47.29 -34.08 -49.63
C GLU A 465 47.00 -34.70 -51.02
N CYS A 466 47.33 -35.98 -51.23
CA CYS A 466 46.96 -36.72 -52.44
C CYS A 466 45.54 -37.30 -52.31
N GLU A 467 45.18 -37.89 -51.17
CA GLU A 467 43.82 -38.43 -50.96
C GLU A 467 42.72 -37.35 -50.88
N GLU A 468 43.06 -36.10 -50.54
CA GLU A 468 42.15 -34.95 -50.61
C GLU A 468 41.98 -34.37 -52.03
N LYS A 469 42.69 -34.90 -53.04
CA LYS A 469 42.52 -34.52 -54.46
C LYS A 469 41.76 -35.54 -55.30
N GLU A 470 41.42 -36.71 -54.73
CA GLU A 470 40.62 -37.77 -55.37
C GLU A 470 39.18 -37.84 -54.83
N LYS A 471 38.72 -36.82 -54.10
CA LYS A 471 37.36 -36.65 -53.57
C LYS A 471 36.83 -35.26 -53.87
#